data_AF-A0A4Y7JUP4-F1
#
_entry.id   AF-A0A4Y7JUP4-F1
#
_cell.length_a   1.000
_cell.length_b   1.000
_cell.length_c   1.000
_cell.angle_alpha   90.00
_cell.angle_beta   90.00
_cell.angle_gamma   90.00
#
_symmetry.space_group_name_H-M   'P 1'
#
loop_
_entity.id
_entity.type
_entity.pdbx_description
1 polymer ?
#
loop_
_entity_poly.entity_id
_entity_poly.type
_entity_poly.pdbx_seq_one_letter_code
_entity_poly.pdbx_strand_id
1 'polypeptide(L)' 'MGNLNILPSEILTDTLIRLPTESVLECELVCKRWRNLVRHPSFSHRHLTHLSHPVISVHQGPIFGY' A
#
# COMPACT_ATOMS: atom_id res chain seq x y z
N MET A 1 -13.17 -18.95 7.12
CA MET A 1 -12.61 -17.58 7.11
C MET A 1 -11.09 -17.69 7.07
N GLY A 2 -10.48 -17.09 6.06
CA GLY A 2 -9.16 -17.46 5.53
C GLY A 2 -7.97 -17.35 6.51
N ASN A 3 -6.95 -18.14 6.19
CA ASN A 3 -5.68 -18.39 6.89
C ASN A 3 -4.78 -17.14 7.10
N LEU A 4 -5.28 -15.92 6.84
CA LEU A 4 -4.54 -14.65 6.92
C LEU A 4 -4.06 -14.32 8.34
N ASN A 5 -4.58 -15.01 9.35
CA ASN A 5 -4.11 -14.88 10.73
C ASN A 5 -2.72 -15.51 10.95
N ILE A 6 -2.27 -16.40 10.06
CA ILE A 6 -0.96 -17.07 10.17
C ILE A 6 0.15 -16.20 9.56
N LEU A 7 -0.19 -15.26 8.69
CA LEU A 7 0.79 -14.34 8.12
C LEU A 7 1.25 -13.29 9.14
N PRO A 8 2.55 -12.98 9.19
CA PRO A 8 3.08 -11.86 9.95
C PRO A 8 2.46 -10.52 9.50
N SER A 9 2.33 -9.58 10.43
CA SER A 9 1.85 -8.22 10.12
C SER A 9 2.73 -7.51 9.09
N GLU A 10 4.03 -7.77 9.08
CA GLU A 10 4.97 -7.18 8.15
C GLU A 10 4.66 -7.53 6.69
N ILE A 11 4.39 -8.81 6.40
CA ILE A 11 4.03 -9.28 5.06
C ILE A 11 2.70 -8.67 4.60
N LEU A 12 1.73 -8.62 5.51
CA LEU A 12 0.43 -8.00 5.22
C LEU A 12 0.59 -6.50 4.92
N THR A 13 1.40 -5.81 5.71
CA THR A 13 1.71 -4.40 5.51
C THR A 13 2.41 -4.18 4.16
N ASP A 14 3.43 -4.95 3.80
CA ASP A 14 4.11 -4.83 2.49
C ASP A 14 3.16 -5.08 1.31
N THR A 15 2.19 -5.98 1.49
CA THR A 15 1.15 -6.23 0.48
C THR A 15 0.25 -5.00 0.34
N LEU A 16 -0.23 -4.44 1.45
CA LEU A 16 -1.09 -3.27 1.49
C LEU A 16 -0.41 -2.00 0.96
N ILE A 17 0.89 -1.81 1.23
CA ILE A 17 1.66 -0.64 0.79
C ILE A 17 1.78 -0.57 -0.74
N ARG A 18 1.75 -1.73 -1.41
CA ARG A 18 1.85 -1.82 -2.87
C ARG A 18 0.51 -1.59 -3.57
N LEU A 19 -0.60 -1.55 -2.84
CA LEU A 19 -1.92 -1.30 -3.40
C LEU A 19 -2.18 0.20 -3.54
N PRO A 20 -2.97 0.62 -4.55
CA PRO A 20 -3.45 1.99 -4.63
C PRO A 20 -4.35 2.31 -3.44
N THR A 21 -4.40 3.59 -3.04
CA THR A 21 -5.12 4.05 -1.85
C THR A 21 -6.58 3.58 -1.82
N GLU A 22 -7.26 3.58 -2.96
CA GLU A 22 -8.66 3.14 -3.06
C GLU A 22 -8.83 1.67 -2.66
N SER A 23 -7.99 0.78 -3.17
CA SER A 23 -8.02 -0.64 -2.80
C SER A 23 -7.60 -0.89 -1.35
N VAL A 24 -6.75 -0.04 -0.78
CA VAL A 24 -6.35 -0.12 0.63
C VAL A 24 -7.55 0.17 1.57
N LEU A 25 -8.47 1.05 1.16
CA LEU A 25 -9.69 1.32 1.94
C LEU A 25 -10.63 0.11 1.93
N GLU A 26 -10.77 -0.58 0.79
CA GLU A 26 -11.56 -1.82 0.72
C GLU A 26 -10.93 -2.96 1.55
N CYS A 27 -9.59 -2.97 1.62
CA CYS A 27 -8.83 -3.90 2.45
C CYS A 27 -9.13 -3.80 3.95
N GLU A 28 -9.61 -2.64 4.44
CA GLU A 28 -10.06 -2.49 5.82
C GLU A 28 -11.35 -3.27 6.16
N LEU A 29 -12.08 -3.70 5.12
CA LEU A 29 -13.32 -4.46 5.25
C LEU A 29 -13.07 -5.98 5.28
N VAL A 30 -11.88 -6.43 4.87
CA VAL A 30 -11.53 -7.87 4.80
C VAL A 30 -11.46 -8.50 6.18
N CYS A 31 -10.71 -7.88 7.11
CA CYS A 31 -10.67 -8.32 8.51
C CYS A 31 -10.15 -7.23 9.45
N LYS A 32 -10.38 -7.43 10.76
CA LYS A 32 -9.93 -6.51 11.82
C LYS A 32 -8.41 -6.27 11.80
N ARG A 33 -7.63 -7.28 11.40
CA ARG A 33 -6.17 -7.19 11.33
C ARG A 33 -5.72 -6.22 10.24
N TRP A 34 -6.30 -6.32 9.05
CA TRP A 34 -6.00 -5.43 7.92
C TRP A 34 -6.39 -3.99 8.25
N ARG A 35 -7.58 -3.79 8.83
CA ARG A 35 -8.02 -2.48 9.35
C ARG A 35 -7.04 -1.87 10.36
N ASN A 36 -6.55 -2.67 11.31
CA ASN A 36 -5.58 -2.17 12.30
C ASN A 36 -4.25 -1.78 11.66
N LEU A 37 -3.81 -2.47 10.61
CA LEU A 37 -2.59 -2.13 9.88
C LEU A 37 -2.75 -0.84 9.08
N VAL A 38 -3.85 -0.69 8.33
CA VAL A 38 -4.11 0.51 7.52
C VAL A 38 -4.28 1.76 8.39
N ARG A 39 -4.97 1.64 9.52
CA ARG A 39 -5.16 2.75 10.48
C ARG A 39 -3.91 3.07 11.30
N HIS A 40 -2.83 2.29 11.18
CA HIS A 40 -1.61 2.54 11.92
C HIS A 40 -0.88 3.76 11.34
N PRO A 41 -0.40 4.72 12.16
CA PRO A 41 0.23 5.95 11.65
C PRO A 41 1.52 5.69 10.88
N SER A 42 2.24 4.58 11.14
CA SER A 42 3.40 4.22 10.31
C SER A 42 3.03 3.70 8.92
N PHE A 43 1.80 3.19 8.74
CA PHE A 43 1.35 2.68 7.45
C PHE A 43 1.17 3.82 6.45
N SER A 44 0.51 4.91 6.85
CA SER A 44 0.32 6.08 5.98
C SER A 44 1.64 6.67 5.52
N HIS A 45 2.64 6.78 6.41
CA HIS A 45 3.97 7.26 6.02
C HIS A 45 4.63 6.35 4.99
N ARG A 46 4.65 5.03 5.24
CA ARG A 46 5.24 4.05 4.32
C ARG A 46 4.51 4.00 2.97
N HIS A 47 3.18 4.10 2.99
CA HIS A 47 2.33 4.13 1.80
C HIS A 47 2.55 5.39 0.97
N LEU A 48 2.62 6.56 1.62
CA LEU A 48 2.94 7.83 0.97
C LEU A 48 4.37 7.82 0.39
N THR A 49 5.36 7.31 1.11
CA THR A 49 6.73 7.17 0.56
C THR A 49 6.76 6.25 -0.65
N HIS A 50 6.03 5.14 -0.63
CA HIS A 50 5.97 4.20 -1.75
C HIS A 50 5.22 4.78 -2.96
N LEU A 51 4.14 5.53 -2.75
CA LEU A 51 3.45 6.26 -3.82
C LEU A 51 4.28 7.44 -4.34
N SER A 52 5.06 8.08 -3.48
CA SER A 52 5.92 9.23 -3.80
C SER A 52 7.27 8.82 -4.41
N HIS A 53 7.69 7.56 -4.27
CA HIS A 53 8.79 6.98 -5.02
C HIS A 53 8.20 6.24 -6.22
N PRO A 54 7.97 6.91 -7.37
CA PRO A 54 7.72 6.19 -8.59
C PRO A 54 8.97 5.35 -8.85
N VAL A 55 8.85 4.03 -8.76
CA VAL A 55 9.85 3.09 -9.30
C VAL A 55 9.91 3.15 -10.84
N ILE A 56 9.59 4.31 -11.43
CA ILE A 56 9.79 4.67 -12.84
C ILE A 56 10.04 6.19 -12.89
N SER A 57 11.26 6.62 -12.58
CA SER A 57 11.82 7.87 -13.09
C SER A 57 13.17 7.63 -13.77
N VAL A 58 13.23 6.55 -14.58
CA VAL A 58 14.35 6.35 -15.53
C VAL A 58 13.88 6.31 -16.99
N HIS A 59 12.58 6.27 -17.31
CA HIS A 59 12.14 6.19 -18.71
C HIS A 59 10.84 6.92 -19.09
N GLN A 60 10.62 8.16 -18.64
CA GLN A 60 9.69 9.03 -19.38
C GLN A 60 10.24 10.46 -19.40
N GLY A 61 10.89 10.81 -20.51
CA GLY A 61 11.24 12.19 -20.84
C GLY A 61 9.98 13.06 -21.01
N PRO A 62 10.14 14.39 -21.03
CA PRO A 62 9.02 15.32 -21.03
C PRO A 62 8.20 15.16 -22.31
N ILE A 63 6.97 14.68 -22.16
CA ILE A 63 5.89 14.90 -23.14
C ILE A 63 5.41 16.34 -23.00
N PHE A 64 6.27 17.30 -23.34
CA PHE A 64 5.88 18.64 -23.78
C PHE A 64 6.92 19.17 -24.77
N GLY A 65 6.47 19.29 -26.01
CA GLY A 65 7.20 19.59 -27.25
C GLY A 65 6.51 18.74 -28.32
N TYR A 66 5.67 19.26 -29.21
CA TYR A 66 5.64 20.54 -29.93
C TYR A 66 4.19 20.91 -30.20
#